data_AF-A0A7V9KK42-F1
#
_entry.id   AF-A0A7V9KK42-F1
#
_cell.length_a   1.000
_cell.length_b   1.000
_cell.length_c   1.000
_cell.angle_alpha   90.00
_cell.angle_beta   90.00
_cell.angle_gamma   90.00
#
_symmetry.space_group_name_H-M   'P 1'
#
loop_
_entity.id
_entity.type
_entity.pdbx_description
1 polymer ?
#
loop_
_entity_poly.entity_id
_entity_poly.type
_entity_poly.pdbx_seq_one_letter_code
_entity_poly.pdbx_strand_id
1 'polypeptide(L)'
;MATKKRANDASTMDLPTLGAEGDTCGECGAGLSTDQRYCLNCGTRRTGPRLDFEQMIGGGAAAAQTTPMMAVAAPRQEWSPLVAVGCIAILGGMLLLGVLIGNDKNDAGTVAAAPATATT
;
A
#
# COMPACT_ATOMS: atom_id res chain seq x y z
N MET A 1 25.13 3.32 48.99
CA MET A 1 23.93 2.47 49.05
C MET A 1 23.16 2.62 47.73
N ALA A 2 23.09 1.52 46.97
CA ALA A 2 22.15 1.20 45.88
C ALA A 2 21.88 2.25 44.77
N THR A 3 22.71 2.27 43.73
CA THR A 3 22.26 2.65 42.38
C THR A 3 21.44 1.50 41.80
N LYS A 4 20.11 1.66 41.81
CA LYS A 4 19.17 0.69 41.24
C LYS A 4 19.31 0.71 39.72
N LYS A 5 20.22 -0.11 39.19
CA LYS A 5 20.35 -0.44 37.76
C LYS A 5 18.99 -1.00 37.33
N ARG A 6 18.16 -0.18 36.70
CA ARG A 6 16.95 -0.68 36.03
C ARG A 6 17.45 -1.52 34.87
N ALA A 7 17.49 -2.84 35.07
CA ALA A 7 17.52 -3.79 33.99
C ALA A 7 16.33 -3.43 33.12
N ASN A 8 16.63 -2.93 31.93
CA ASN A 8 15.64 -2.69 30.91
C ASN A 8 15.28 -4.11 30.45
N ASP A 9 14.21 -4.66 31.01
CA ASP A 9 13.60 -5.91 30.60
C ASP A 9 13.21 -5.77 29.13
N ALA A 10 14.19 -6.07 28.27
CA ALA A 10 13.99 -6.29 26.85
C ALA A 10 13.05 -7.47 26.73
N SER A 11 11.76 -7.18 26.81
CA SER A 11 10.71 -8.03 26.28
C SER A 11 11.06 -8.17 24.81
N THR A 12 11.76 -9.25 24.48
CA THR A 12 12.07 -9.67 23.12
C THR A 12 10.73 -9.94 22.45
N MET A 13 10.17 -8.90 21.83
CA MET A 13 9.14 -9.09 20.82
C MET A 13 9.78 -9.92 19.73
N ASP A 14 9.43 -11.21 19.69
CA ASP A 14 9.75 -12.13 18.62
C ASP A 14 9.10 -11.58 17.34
N LEU A 15 9.87 -10.77 16.61
CA LEU A 15 9.44 -10.21 15.35
C LEU A 15 9.58 -11.32 14.31
N PRO A 16 8.53 -11.59 13.51
CA PRO A 16 8.59 -12.63 12.50
C PRO A 16 9.71 -12.32 11.51
N THR A 17 10.73 -13.17 11.51
CA THR A 17 11.81 -13.14 10.53
C THR A 17 11.25 -13.62 9.20
N LEU A 18 11.34 -12.78 8.17
CA LEU A 18 10.74 -12.99 6.85
C LEU A 18 11.71 -13.64 5.85
N GLY A 19 13.01 -13.63 6.13
CA GLY A 19 14.05 -14.20 5.27
C GLY A 19 15.39 -14.35 5.98
N ALA A 20 16.37 -14.93 5.28
CA ALA A 20 17.72 -15.13 5.81
C ALA A 20 18.57 -13.86 5.69
N GLU A 21 19.64 -13.80 6.48
CA GLU A 21 20.65 -12.75 6.34
C GLU A 21 21.31 -12.84 4.96
N GLY A 22 21.36 -11.73 4.23
CA GLY A 22 21.95 -11.67 2.90
C GLY A 22 21.04 -12.09 1.74
N ASP A 23 19.75 -12.36 1.98
CA ASP A 23 18.81 -12.58 0.86
C ASP A 23 18.73 -11.35 -0.06
N THR A 24 18.55 -11.60 -1.36
CA THR A 24 18.42 -10.57 -2.40
C THR A 24 17.02 -10.52 -3.01
N CYS A 25 16.71 -9.43 -3.70
CA CYS A 25 15.42 -9.24 -4.35
C CYS A 25 15.38 -10.06 -5.63
N GLY A 26 14.35 -10.90 -5.81
CA GLY A 26 14.16 -11.63 -7.06
C GLY A 26 13.92 -10.75 -8.30
N GLU A 27 13.45 -9.51 -8.11
CA GLU A 27 13.16 -8.57 -9.22
C GLU A 27 14.34 -7.67 -9.58
N CYS A 28 15.05 -7.11 -8.58
CA CYS A 28 16.10 -6.11 -8.82
C CYS A 28 17.48 -6.48 -8.26
N GLY A 29 17.62 -7.62 -7.56
CA GLY A 29 18.88 -8.09 -6.98
C GLY A 29 19.37 -7.32 -5.74
N ALA A 30 18.66 -6.29 -5.27
CA ALA A 30 19.07 -5.55 -4.08
C ALA A 30 19.08 -6.44 -2.83
N GLY A 31 20.06 -6.23 -1.93
CA GLY A 31 20.12 -6.93 -0.64
C GLY A 31 18.98 -6.49 0.29
N LEU A 32 18.44 -7.44 1.04
CA LEU A 32 17.31 -7.18 1.94
C LEU A 32 17.61 -7.64 3.37
N SER A 33 17.00 -6.94 4.31
CA SER A 33 17.00 -7.32 5.73
C SER A 33 16.06 -8.50 6.01
N THR A 34 16.31 -9.18 7.11
CA THR A 34 15.54 -10.33 7.62
C THR A 34 14.11 -9.95 8.00
N ASP A 35 13.86 -8.72 8.44
CA ASP A 35 12.55 -8.17 8.79
C ASP A 35 11.88 -7.39 7.63
N GLN A 36 12.55 -7.29 6.48
CA GLN A 36 12.09 -6.44 5.38
C GLN A 36 11.02 -7.13 4.54
N ARG A 37 9.84 -6.50 4.44
CA ARG A 37 8.67 -7.06 3.76
C ARG A 37 8.48 -6.58 2.32
N TYR A 38 9.07 -5.44 2.00
CA TYR A 38 9.08 -4.82 0.68
C TYR A 38 10.50 -4.41 0.34
N CYS A 39 10.92 -4.56 -0.90
CA CYS A 39 12.22 -4.07 -1.34
C CYS A 39 12.23 -2.53 -1.34
N LEU A 40 13.17 -1.93 -0.61
CA LEU A 40 13.32 -0.47 -0.56
C LEU A 40 13.87 0.13 -1.86
N ASN A 41 14.44 -0.69 -2.74
CA ASN A 41 14.94 -0.24 -4.04
C ASN A 41 13.84 -0.21 -5.14
N CYS A 42 13.15 -1.33 -5.37
CA CYS A 42 12.14 -1.45 -6.45
C CYS A 42 10.68 -1.51 -5.98
N GLY A 43 10.41 -1.61 -4.68
CA GLY A 43 9.05 -1.70 -4.13
C GLY A 43 8.42 -3.10 -4.18
N THR A 44 9.05 -4.09 -4.81
CA THR A 44 8.50 -5.46 -4.90
C THR A 44 8.30 -6.07 -3.51
N ARG A 45 7.14 -6.68 -3.31
CA ARG A 45 6.76 -7.33 -2.05
C ARG A 45 7.36 -8.73 -1.94
N ARG A 46 7.90 -9.07 -0.77
CA ARG A 46 8.52 -10.40 -0.52
C ARG A 46 7.54 -11.47 -0.06
N THR A 47 6.45 -11.05 0.60
CA THR A 47 5.45 -11.96 1.18
C THR A 47 4.03 -11.58 0.79
N GLY A 48 3.13 -12.55 0.85
CA GLY A 48 1.71 -12.38 0.59
C GLY A 48 1.04 -11.35 1.53
N PRO A 49 -0.19 -10.92 1.19
CA PRO A 49 -0.99 -10.04 2.04
C PRO A 49 -1.13 -10.63 3.46
N ARG A 50 -1.28 -9.76 4.48
CA ARG A 50 -1.53 -10.24 5.88
C ARG A 50 -2.92 -10.85 6.05
N LEU A 51 -3.81 -10.51 5.14
CA LEU A 51 -5.23 -10.75 5.24
C LEU A 51 -5.67 -11.43 3.95
N ASP A 52 -6.41 -12.52 4.09
CA ASP A 52 -7.11 -13.16 2.99
C ASP A 52 -8.34 -12.30 2.64
N PHE A 53 -8.10 -11.29 1.81
CA PHE A 53 -9.13 -10.35 1.36
C PHE A 53 -10.30 -11.05 0.67
N GLU A 54 -10.04 -12.16 -0.03
CA GLU A 54 -11.07 -12.96 -0.71
C GLU A 54 -12.09 -13.54 0.29
N GLN A 55 -11.65 -13.99 1.47
CA GLN A 55 -12.56 -14.51 2.50
C GLN A 55 -13.39 -13.40 3.14
N MET A 56 -12.82 -12.21 3.33
CA MET A 56 -13.55 -11.08 3.91
C MET A 56 -14.59 -10.48 2.96
N ILE A 57 -14.32 -10.45 1.67
CA ILE A 57 -15.28 -9.93 0.68
C ILE A 57 -16.37 -10.98 0.38
N GLY A 58 -16.06 -12.28 0.49
CA GLY A 58 -16.99 -13.39 0.27
C GLY A 58 -17.87 -13.77 1.48
N GLY A 59 -17.62 -13.23 2.67
CA GLY A 59 -18.31 -13.55 3.93
C GLY A 59 -19.79 -13.16 4.02
N GLY A 60 -20.39 -12.64 2.94
CA GLY A 60 -21.83 -12.33 2.83
C GLY A 60 -22.67 -13.39 2.11
N ALA A 61 -22.09 -14.51 1.67
CA ALA A 61 -22.79 -15.50 0.84
C ALA A 61 -22.79 -16.94 1.40
N ALA A 62 -22.40 -17.14 2.66
CA ALA A 62 -22.37 -18.46 3.31
C ALA A 62 -23.40 -18.57 4.45
N ALA A 63 -24.68 -18.37 4.12
CA ALA A 63 -25.81 -18.92 4.87
C ALA A 63 -27.11 -18.75 4.06
N ALA A 64 -27.18 -19.33 2.86
CA ALA A 64 -28.46 -19.55 2.20
C ALA A 64 -29.18 -20.71 2.90
N GLN A 65 -29.72 -20.44 4.10
CA GLN A 65 -30.74 -21.28 4.68
C GLN A 65 -32.08 -20.90 4.03
N THR A 66 -32.69 -21.90 3.41
CA THR A 66 -33.99 -21.85 2.76
C THR A 66 -35.09 -21.50 3.76
N THR A 67 -35.52 -20.23 3.76
CA THR A 67 -36.84 -19.81 4.23
C THR A 67 -37.50 -18.99 3.12
N PRO A 68 -38.66 -19.39 2.57
CA PRO A 68 -39.38 -18.59 1.61
C PRO A 68 -40.12 -17.47 2.34
N MET A 69 -39.38 -16.45 2.76
CA MET A 69 -39.94 -15.15 3.13
C MET A 69 -39.87 -14.25 1.90
N MET A 70 -41.01 -13.67 1.57
CA MET A 70 -41.26 -12.86 0.37
C MET A 70 -40.15 -11.84 0.18
N ALA A 71 -39.33 -12.06 -0.87
CA ALA A 71 -38.28 -11.15 -1.26
C ALA A 71 -38.94 -9.85 -1.76
N VAL A 72 -38.95 -8.82 -0.93
CA VAL A 72 -39.11 -7.45 -1.42
C VAL A 72 -37.93 -7.20 -2.34
N ALA A 73 -38.19 -7.15 -3.65
CA ALA A 73 -37.18 -6.85 -4.64
C ALA A 73 -36.52 -5.51 -4.27
N ALA A 74 -35.24 -5.55 -3.93
CA ALA A 74 -34.45 -4.35 -3.70
C ALA A 74 -34.55 -3.42 -4.94
N PRO A 75 -34.58 -2.10 -4.76
CA PRO A 75 -34.53 -1.18 -5.88
C PRO A 75 -33.25 -1.47 -6.66
N ARG A 76 -33.42 -1.88 -7.92
CA ARG A 76 -32.32 -2.11 -8.84
C ARG A 76 -31.70 -0.73 -9.03
N GLN A 77 -30.53 -0.50 -8.46
CA GLN A 77 -29.83 0.77 -8.59
C GLN A 77 -29.47 0.93 -10.06
N GLU A 78 -30.36 1.62 -10.78
CA GLU A 78 -30.31 1.89 -12.21
C GLU A 78 -29.18 2.89 -12.46
N TRP A 79 -27.96 2.38 -12.45
CA TRP A 79 -26.80 3.16 -12.82
C TRP A 79 -26.97 3.54 -14.29
N SER A 80 -27.41 4.78 -14.52
CA SER A 80 -27.56 5.33 -15.87
C SER A 80 -26.20 5.26 -16.57
N PRO A 81 -26.12 4.67 -17.78
CA PRO A 81 -24.86 4.57 -18.52
C PRO A 81 -24.22 5.95 -18.77
N LEU A 82 -25.02 7.01 -18.79
CA LEU A 82 -24.55 8.40 -18.88
C LEU A 82 -23.75 8.84 -17.65
N VAL A 83 -24.12 8.38 -16.45
CA VAL A 83 -23.37 8.69 -15.22
C VAL A 83 -22.01 7.99 -15.23
N ALA A 84 -21.96 6.74 -15.69
CA ALA A 84 -20.70 6.00 -15.84
C ALA A 84 -19.76 6.69 -16.84
N VAL A 85 -20.27 7.08 -18.02
CA VAL A 85 -19.50 7.84 -19.02
C VAL A 85 -19.05 9.19 -18.47
N GLY A 86 -19.91 9.89 -17.72
CA GLY A 86 -19.58 11.14 -17.06
C GLY A 86 -18.42 10.99 -16.06
N CYS A 87 -18.47 9.99 -15.19
CA CYS A 87 -17.39 9.71 -14.23
C CYS A 87 -16.06 9.39 -14.92
N ILE A 88 -16.09 8.58 -15.98
CA ILE A 88 -14.88 8.22 -16.75
C ILE A 88 -14.29 9.48 -17.41
N ALA A 89 -15.13 10.33 -18.02
CA ALA A 89 -14.68 11.56 -18.66
C ALA A 89 -14.05 12.53 -17.66
N ILE A 90 -14.63 12.69 -16.47
CA ILE A 90 -14.10 13.54 -15.40
C ILE A 90 -12.75 13.01 -14.91
N LEU A 91 -12.66 11.71 -14.58
CA LEU A 91 -11.42 11.09 -14.12
C LEU A 91 -10.31 11.21 -15.17
N GLY A 92 -10.63 10.89 -16.43
CA GLY A 92 -9.70 11.05 -17.55
C GLY A 92 -9.23 12.50 -17.71
N GLY A 93 -10.14 13.46 -17.59
CA GLY A 93 -9.81 14.89 -17.62
C GLY A 93 -8.85 15.32 -16.52
N MET A 94 -9.09 14.90 -15.27
CA MET A 94 -8.19 15.20 -14.14
C MET A 94 -6.80 14.58 -14.32
N LEU A 95 -6.74 13.34 -14.80
CA LEU A 95 -5.49 12.63 -15.05
C LEU A 95 -4.69 13.30 -16.19
N LEU A 96 -5.37 13.67 -17.28
CA LEU A 96 -4.76 14.38 -18.40
C LEU A 96 -4.22 15.76 -17.98
N LEU A 97 -4.99 16.53 -17.20
CA LEU A 97 -4.54 17.81 -16.64
C LEU A 97 -3.29 17.63 -15.77
N GLY A 98 -3.29 16.62 -14.90
CA GLY A 98 -2.14 16.30 -14.04
C GLY A 98 -0.89 15.92 -14.84
N VAL A 99 -1.04 15.13 -15.91
CA VAL A 99 0.07 14.74 -16.79
C VAL A 99 0.63 15.93 -17.57
N LEU A 100 -0.21 16.81 -18.13
CA LEU A 100 0.26 18.01 -18.83
C LEU A 100 1.04 18.93 -17.88
N ILE A 101 0.49 19.23 -16.70
CA ILE A 101 1.15 20.08 -15.69
C ILE A 101 2.45 19.45 -15.18
N GLY A 102 2.50 18.12 -15.06
CA GLY A 102 3.70 17.39 -14.68
C GLY A 102 4.77 17.38 -15.78
N ASN A 103 4.35 17.30 -17.05
CA ASN A 103 5.25 17.27 -18.19
C ASN A 103 5.99 18.60 -18.39
N ASP A 104 5.32 19.74 -18.21
CA ASP A 104 5.95 21.07 -18.32
C ASP A 104 7.09 21.31 -17.32
N LYS A 105 7.15 20.56 -16.20
CA LYS A 105 8.25 20.62 -15.22
C LYS A 105 9.43 19.70 -15.54
N ASN A 106 9.29 18.72 -16.43
CA ASN A 106 10.38 17.81 -16.79
C ASN A 106 11.42 18.47 -17.71
N ASP A 107 11.09 19.60 -18.34
CA ASP A 107 12.02 20.41 -19.14
C ASP A 107 12.70 21.54 -18.33
N ALA A 108 12.25 21.79 -17.09
CA ALA A 108 12.84 22.76 -16.18
C ALA A 108 13.91 22.07 -15.31
N GLY A 109 15.16 22.25 -15.74
CA GLY A 109 16.33 21.54 -15.24
C GLY A 109 16.51 21.46 -13.72
N THR A 110 17.19 20.39 -13.33
CA THR A 110 17.90 20.18 -12.07
C THR A 110 18.38 21.49 -11.43
N VAL A 111 17.66 21.98 -10.43
CA VAL A 111 18.21 22.92 -9.45
C VAL A 111 19.01 22.10 -8.44
N ALA A 112 20.33 22.07 -8.64
CA ALA A 112 21.27 21.55 -7.67
C ALA A 112 21.19 22.38 -6.37
N ALA A 113 20.89 21.72 -5.25
CA ALA A 113 21.03 22.32 -3.93
C ALA A 113 22.52 22.51 -3.64
N ALA A 114 22.97 23.77 -3.56
CA ALA A 114 24.32 24.12 -3.14
C ALA A 114 24.52 23.82 -1.63
N PRO A 115 25.68 23.29 -1.20
CA PRO A 115 25.94 23.07 0.22
C PRO A 115 26.19 24.42 0.92
N ALA A 116 25.52 24.64 2.05
CA ALA A 116 25.79 25.79 2.90
C ALA A 116 27.12 25.60 3.64
N THR A 117 28.08 26.51 3.40
CA THR A 117 29.30 26.65 4.19
C THR A 117 28.96 27.12 5.60
N ALA A 118 29.24 26.28 6.60
CA ALA A 118 29.28 26.69 7.99
C ALA A 118 30.57 27.48 8.23
N THR A 119 30.44 28.78 8.51
CA THR A 119 31.54 29.61 9.01
C THR A 119 31.64 29.42 10.51
N THR A 120 32.84 29.10 10.98
CA THR A 120 33.25 29.04 12.38
C THR A 120 33.93 30.35 12.77
#